data_AF-A0A7X6TPL3-F1
#
_entry.id   AF-A0A7X6TPL3-F1
#
_cell.length_a   1.000
_cell.length_b   1.000
_cell.length_c   1.000
_cell.angle_alpha   90.00
_cell.angle_beta   90.00
_cell.angle_gamma   90.00
#
_symmetry.space_group_name_H-M   'P 1'
#
loop_
_entity.id
_entity.type
_entity.pdbx_description
1 polymer ?
#
loop_
_entity_poly.entity_id
_entity_poly.type
_entity_poly.pdbx_seq_one_letter_code
_entity_poly.pdbx_strand_id
1 'polypeptide(L)'
;MNRFAQYFMDFCSNVWEQIKSFFVAFYNIVADVLVRNHISNFRIIGEYADKFTVLSWILFVFIEALICAFLVLLVWKIVQLLSRWLKFRRKEVDKEDLLIEIAKLKTQVVKVTREKDRILSLQLGSGGGLVDTESLNLGPSLVPSTALDTIPDTTEIVSTTESKDELAQVVSDSRFSKLILVDEKYKNGNYVVTMTAEDMVGLPELVARFVNYSASQHKLFYTPKTISKYVAGLATSKIIILEGISGTGKTSLPYAFSRFLKNQAVIVSVQPSWRDRTEILGYLNEFTKKFNETDLLKAVYEVSYREAVNTIVLDELNLARIEYYFAEFLSVMEMPDISEWKLDLVPTQLPGDPKHLNGGKLLIPQNVWYVGTANRDDSTFTITDKVYDRAITIYLNERAKYFDAPYTEPVNISYDYLEKLFSMAAEKHPISLKALQNLDKIDVFIQDNFKIAFGNRILKQIRIFVPVYVACGNTETEGLDFMICTKILKKFEALNLPFLRKELEELISLIQKLFGKDAFTESIAYLRDLLKMAGA
;
A
#
# COMPACT_ATOMS: atom_id res chain seq x y z
N MET A 1 -38.10 13.78 38.85
CA MET A 1 -37.73 12.42 38.36
C MET A 1 -38.93 11.47 38.23
N ASN A 2 -39.90 11.44 39.16
CA ASN A 2 -41.03 10.49 39.10
C ASN A 2 -41.91 10.55 37.85
N ARG A 3 -42.17 11.74 37.27
CA ARG A 3 -43.00 11.86 36.05
C ARG A 3 -42.32 11.34 34.78
N PHE A 4 -40.99 11.42 34.70
CA PHE A 4 -40.23 10.87 33.57
C PHE A 4 -40.11 9.35 33.67
N ALA A 5 -39.95 8.81 34.88
CA ALA A 5 -39.95 7.37 35.10
C ALA A 5 -41.30 6.73 34.75
N GLN A 6 -42.42 7.39 35.10
CA GLN A 6 -43.76 6.94 34.68
C GLN A 6 -43.94 7.00 33.16
N TYR A 7 -43.56 8.12 32.53
CA TYR A 7 -43.56 8.23 31.06
C TYR A 7 -42.70 7.15 30.38
N PHE A 8 -41.51 6.86 30.92
CA PHE A 8 -40.61 5.86 30.35
C PHE A 8 -41.17 4.44 30.50
N MET A 9 -41.80 4.13 31.64
CA MET A 9 -42.48 2.85 31.86
C MET A 9 -43.68 2.68 30.93
N ASP A 10 -44.49 3.72 30.75
CA ASP A 10 -45.62 3.70 29.81
C ASP A 10 -45.15 3.60 28.35
N PHE A 11 -44.06 4.29 28.00
CA PHE A 11 -43.41 4.19 26.70
C PHE A 11 -42.89 2.77 26.43
N CYS A 12 -42.16 2.17 27.39
CA CYS A 12 -41.66 0.81 27.26
C CYS A 12 -42.81 -0.20 27.15
N SER A 13 -43.89 0.00 27.92
CA SER A 13 -45.09 -0.85 27.84
C SER A 13 -45.75 -0.76 26.46
N ASN A 14 -45.91 0.46 25.91
CA ASN A 14 -46.49 0.67 24.58
C ASN A 14 -45.62 0.08 23.47
N VAL A 15 -44.29 0.24 23.55
CA VAL A 15 -43.36 -0.38 22.60
C VAL A 15 -43.44 -1.90 22.69
N TRP A 16 -43.56 -2.46 23.90
CA TRP A 16 -43.68 -3.90 24.10
C TRP A 16 -45.01 -4.46 23.57
N GLU A 17 -46.11 -3.73 23.72
CA GLU A 17 -47.40 -4.08 23.11
C GLU A 17 -47.35 -4.02 21.58
N GLN A 18 -46.66 -3.03 21.00
CA GLN A 18 -46.46 -2.94 19.55
C GLN A 18 -45.58 -4.08 19.02
N ILE A 19 -44.54 -4.48 19.75
CA ILE A 19 -43.72 -5.63 19.40
C ILE A 19 -44.56 -6.92 19.47
N LYS A 20 -45.36 -7.10 20.53
CA LYS A 20 -46.26 -8.24 20.66
C LYS A 20 -47.28 -8.31 19.53
N SER A 21 -47.92 -7.19 19.19
CA SER A 21 -48.91 -7.15 18.10
C SER A 21 -48.26 -7.44 16.75
N PHE A 22 -47.02 -6.97 16.51
CA PHE A 22 -46.25 -7.31 15.33
C PHE A 22 -45.96 -8.80 15.23
N PHE A 23 -45.51 -9.45 16.30
CA PHE A 23 -45.25 -10.90 16.29
C PHE A 23 -46.52 -11.74 16.17
N VAL A 24 -47.63 -11.32 16.78
CA VAL A 24 -48.94 -11.99 16.61
C VAL A 24 -49.47 -11.82 15.19
N ALA A 25 -49.35 -10.63 14.59
CA ALA A 25 -49.71 -10.40 13.19
C ALA A 25 -48.82 -11.22 12.25
N PHE A 26 -47.52 -11.28 12.48
CA PHE A 26 -46.59 -12.11 11.73
C PHE A 26 -46.94 -13.60 11.84
N TYR A 27 -47.24 -14.08 13.04
CA TYR A 27 -47.69 -15.45 13.25
C TYR A 27 -49.01 -15.74 12.53
N ASN A 28 -49.98 -14.82 12.58
CA ASN A 28 -51.26 -14.99 11.89
C ASN A 28 -51.10 -14.99 10.36
N ILE A 29 -50.22 -14.15 9.80
CA ILE A 29 -49.92 -14.16 8.36
C ILE A 29 -49.25 -15.48 7.96
N VAL A 30 -48.28 -15.95 8.74
CA VAL A 30 -47.62 -17.23 8.48
C VAL A 30 -48.60 -18.39 8.62
N ALA A 31 -49.47 -18.38 9.65
CA ALA A 31 -50.48 -19.41 9.85
C ALA A 31 -51.58 -19.38 8.78
N ASP A 32 -51.99 -18.20 8.30
CA ASP A 32 -52.97 -18.08 7.21
C ASP A 32 -52.39 -18.56 5.88
N VAL A 33 -51.12 -18.24 5.59
CA VAL A 33 -50.42 -18.70 4.38
C VAL A 33 -50.13 -20.20 4.43
N LEU A 34 -49.78 -20.75 5.60
CA LEU A 34 -49.33 -22.14 5.72
C LEU A 34 -50.48 -23.13 6.01
N VAL A 35 -51.54 -22.73 6.72
CA VAL A 35 -52.61 -23.63 7.19
C VAL A 35 -53.99 -23.27 6.66
N ARG A 36 -54.44 -22.00 6.75
CA ARG A 36 -55.81 -21.64 6.34
C ARG A 36 -56.03 -21.64 4.83
N ASN A 37 -55.05 -21.17 4.05
CA ASN A 37 -55.16 -21.19 2.58
C ASN A 37 -55.07 -22.60 1.98
N HIS A 38 -54.37 -23.55 2.61
CA HIS A 38 -54.38 -24.94 2.15
C HIS A 38 -55.75 -25.60 2.30
N ILE A 39 -56.50 -25.27 3.36
CA ILE A 39 -57.85 -25.80 3.58
C ILE A 39 -58.86 -25.23 2.57
N SER A 40 -58.76 -23.95 2.20
CA SER A 40 -59.59 -23.37 1.12
C SER A 40 -59.22 -23.95 -0.25
N ASN A 41 -57.94 -24.25 -0.49
CA ASN A 41 -57.49 -24.87 -1.73
C ASN A 41 -58.03 -26.30 -1.91
N PHE A 42 -58.22 -27.07 -0.83
CA PHE A 42 -58.91 -28.36 -0.89
C PHE A 42 -60.37 -28.26 -1.35
N ARG A 43 -61.05 -27.15 -1.07
CA ARG A 43 -62.43 -26.93 -1.53
C ARG A 43 -62.50 -26.63 -3.03
N ILE A 44 -61.50 -25.92 -3.56
CA ILE A 44 -61.34 -25.63 -4.99
C ILE A 44 -61.01 -26.93 -5.76
N ILE A 45 -60.23 -27.83 -5.17
CA ILE A 45 -59.92 -29.14 -5.76
C ILE A 45 -61.20 -29.97 -5.98
N GLY A 46 -62.17 -29.90 -5.06
CA GLY A 46 -63.47 -30.60 -5.20
C GLY A 46 -64.32 -30.14 -6.39
N GLU A 47 -64.21 -28.88 -6.82
CA GLU A 47 -64.96 -28.34 -7.96
C GLU A 47 -64.33 -28.68 -9.32
N TYR A 48 -63.03 -29.00 -9.34
CA TYR A 48 -62.28 -29.36 -10.55
C TYR A 48 -61.91 -30.85 -10.62
N ALA A 49 -62.13 -31.60 -9.54
CA ALA A 49 -61.85 -33.03 -9.41
C ALA A 49 -62.52 -33.86 -10.52
N ASP A 50 -63.77 -33.54 -10.86
CA ASP A 50 -64.58 -34.28 -11.84
C ASP A 50 -64.13 -34.04 -13.30
N LYS A 51 -63.24 -33.06 -13.55
CA LYS A 51 -62.73 -32.73 -14.89
C LYS A 51 -61.28 -33.16 -15.12
N PHE A 52 -60.64 -33.82 -14.16
CA PHE A 52 -59.24 -34.23 -14.30
C PHE A 52 -59.07 -35.50 -15.11
N THR A 53 -58.24 -35.42 -16.17
CA THR A 53 -57.69 -36.57 -16.89
C THR A 53 -56.55 -37.19 -16.09
N VAL A 54 -56.18 -38.45 -16.36
CA VAL A 54 -55.07 -39.16 -15.65
C VAL A 54 -53.76 -38.36 -15.64
N LEU A 55 -53.47 -37.65 -16.74
CA LEU A 55 -52.27 -36.80 -16.87
C LEU A 55 -52.31 -35.57 -15.95
N SER A 56 -53.49 -35.01 -15.70
CA SER A 56 -53.67 -33.86 -14.80
C SER A 56 -53.50 -34.24 -13.33
N TRP A 57 -53.88 -35.47 -12.96
CA TRP A 57 -53.61 -36.00 -11.62
C TRP A 57 -52.11 -36.17 -11.34
N ILE A 58 -51.34 -36.62 -12.34
CA ILE A 58 -49.88 -36.74 -12.24
C ILE A 58 -49.24 -35.36 -12.08
N LEU A 59 -49.69 -34.37 -12.86
CA LEU A 59 -49.17 -33.00 -12.78
C LEU A 59 -49.48 -32.35 -11.42
N PHE A 60 -50.68 -32.59 -10.88
CA PHE A 60 -51.08 -32.08 -9.57
C PHE A 60 -50.19 -32.62 -8.44
N VAL A 61 -49.96 -33.93 -8.41
CA VAL A 61 -49.08 -34.56 -7.41
C VAL A 61 -47.65 -34.02 -7.54
N PHE A 62 -47.17 -33.82 -8.77
CA PHE A 62 -45.84 -33.25 -9.01
C PHE A 62 -45.72 -31.80 -8.51
N ILE A 63 -46.73 -30.95 -8.77
CA ILE A 63 -46.74 -29.56 -8.31
C ILE A 63 -46.78 -29.50 -6.77
N GLU A 64 -47.58 -30.34 -6.11
CA GLU A 64 -47.61 -30.33 -4.65
C GLU A 64 -46.35 -30.88 -4.01
N ALA A 65 -45.70 -31.87 -4.63
CA ALA A 65 -44.38 -32.31 -4.19
C ALA A 65 -43.35 -31.18 -4.30
N LEU A 66 -43.41 -30.36 -5.34
CA LEU A 66 -42.49 -29.24 -5.57
C LEU A 66 -42.71 -28.09 -4.57
N ILE A 67 -43.97 -27.77 -4.25
CA ILE A 67 -44.32 -26.77 -3.23
C ILE A 67 -43.86 -27.24 -1.83
N CYS A 68 -44.10 -28.51 -1.48
CA CYS A 68 -43.62 -29.07 -0.22
C CYS A 68 -42.09 -29.04 -0.12
N ALA A 69 -41.38 -29.40 -1.20
CA ALA A 69 -39.92 -29.34 -1.24
C ALA A 69 -39.39 -27.91 -1.05
N PHE A 70 -40.04 -26.92 -1.66
CA PHE A 70 -39.69 -25.51 -1.50
C PHE A 70 -39.88 -25.03 -0.06
N LEU A 71 -40.97 -25.42 0.60
CA LEU A 71 -41.22 -25.07 2.00
C LEU A 71 -40.20 -25.68 2.96
N VAL A 72 -39.83 -26.95 2.75
CA VAL A 72 -38.80 -27.62 3.56
C VAL A 72 -37.45 -26.92 3.43
N LEU A 73 -37.06 -26.51 2.21
CA LEU A 73 -35.83 -25.75 1.97
C LEU A 73 -35.85 -24.38 2.65
N LEU A 74 -37.00 -23.70 2.64
CA LEU A 74 -37.15 -22.39 3.27
C LEU A 74 -36.98 -22.48 4.80
N VAL A 75 -37.62 -23.46 5.44
CA VAL A 75 -37.47 -23.72 6.88
C VAL A 75 -36.02 -24.11 7.21
N TRP A 76 -35.41 -24.98 6.43
CA TRP A 76 -34.01 -25.39 6.62
C TRP A 76 -33.04 -24.20 6.57
N LYS A 77 -33.22 -23.29 5.59
CA LYS A 77 -32.38 -22.09 5.45
C LYS A 77 -32.54 -21.13 6.63
N ILE A 78 -33.76 -20.98 7.15
CA ILE A 78 -34.03 -20.16 8.36
C ILE A 78 -33.31 -20.74 9.58
N VAL A 79 -33.38 -22.06 9.80
CA VAL A 79 -32.68 -22.74 10.90
C VAL A 79 -31.15 -22.60 10.75
N GLN A 80 -30.63 -22.67 9.53
CA GLN A 80 -29.21 -22.46 9.25
C GLN A 80 -28.76 -21.02 9.58
N LEU A 81 -29.56 -20.02 9.24
CA LEU A 81 -29.29 -18.62 9.57
C LEU A 81 -29.32 -18.39 11.09
N LEU A 82 -30.31 -18.96 11.78
CA LEU A 82 -30.43 -18.84 13.24
C LEU A 82 -29.25 -19.51 13.97
N SER A 83 -28.86 -20.70 13.53
CA SER A 83 -27.72 -21.42 14.12
C SER A 83 -26.38 -20.74 13.86
N ARG A 84 -26.19 -20.12 12.68
CA ARG A 84 -25.01 -19.27 12.41
C ARG A 84 -24.98 -18.04 13.30
N TRP A 85 -26.12 -17.39 13.50
CA TRP A 85 -26.23 -16.21 14.35
C TRP A 85 -25.92 -16.54 15.82
N LEU A 86 -26.44 -17.65 16.35
CA LEU A 86 -26.14 -18.12 17.71
C LEU A 86 -24.67 -18.49 17.90
N LYS A 87 -24.04 -19.15 16.92
CA LYS A 87 -22.60 -19.48 16.97
C LYS A 87 -21.71 -18.24 16.92
N PHE A 88 -22.12 -17.21 16.17
CA PHE A 88 -21.39 -15.95 16.09
C PHE A 88 -21.38 -15.23 17.45
N ARG A 89 -22.53 -15.11 18.11
CA ARG A 89 -22.63 -14.52 19.45
C ARG A 89 -21.79 -15.24 20.50
N ARG A 90 -21.75 -16.58 20.48
CA ARG A 90 -20.97 -17.35 21.46
C ARG A 90 -19.46 -17.12 21.32
N LYS A 91 -18.97 -16.96 20.09
CA LYS A 91 -17.55 -16.71 19.79
C LYS A 91 -17.10 -15.29 20.15
N GLU A 92 -18.03 -14.34 20.22
CA GLU A 92 -17.77 -12.95 20.59
C GLU A 92 -17.67 -12.79 22.11
N VAL A 93 -18.53 -13.49 22.87
CA VAL A 93 -18.45 -13.57 24.35
C VAL A 93 -17.13 -14.21 24.80
N ASP A 94 -16.68 -15.31 24.18
CA ASP A 94 -15.39 -15.95 24.52
C ASP A 94 -14.18 -15.01 24.29
N LYS A 95 -14.25 -14.10 23.31
CA LYS A 95 -13.18 -13.12 23.06
C LYS A 95 -13.14 -12.04 24.13
N GLU A 96 -14.29 -11.58 24.60
CA GLU A 96 -14.37 -10.60 25.68
C GLU A 96 -13.83 -11.18 27.00
N ASP A 97 -14.16 -12.43 27.32
CA ASP A 97 -13.62 -13.12 28.50
C ASP A 97 -12.10 -13.28 28.45
N LEU A 98 -11.53 -13.64 27.28
CA LEU A 98 -10.07 -13.70 27.09
C LEU A 98 -9.39 -12.33 27.23
N LEU A 99 -10.02 -11.25 26.77
CA LEU A 99 -9.49 -9.90 26.91
C LEU A 99 -9.49 -9.44 28.39
N ILE A 100 -10.53 -9.81 29.14
CA ILE A 100 -10.60 -9.55 30.59
C ILE A 100 -9.51 -10.34 31.34
N GLU A 101 -9.27 -11.58 30.95
CA GLU A 101 -8.21 -12.40 31.56
C GLU A 101 -6.80 -11.86 31.26
N ILE A 102 -6.54 -11.42 30.02
CA ILE A 102 -5.29 -10.75 29.65
C ILE A 102 -5.10 -9.45 30.44
N ALA A 103 -6.15 -8.65 30.63
CA ALA A 103 -6.09 -7.43 31.43
C ALA A 103 -5.77 -7.72 32.91
N LYS A 104 -6.38 -8.78 33.47
CA LYS A 104 -6.12 -9.25 34.84
C LYS A 104 -4.69 -9.76 35.00
N LEU A 105 -4.19 -10.52 34.04
CA LEU A 105 -2.80 -11.03 34.01
C LEU A 105 -1.79 -9.90 33.90
N LYS A 106 -2.01 -8.91 33.03
CA LYS A 106 -1.14 -7.72 32.95
C LYS A 106 -1.08 -6.97 34.28
N THR A 107 -2.22 -6.83 34.96
CA THR A 107 -2.27 -6.17 36.27
C THR A 107 -1.51 -6.97 37.35
N GLN A 108 -1.59 -8.31 37.31
CA GLN A 108 -0.82 -9.18 38.20
C GLN A 108 0.69 -9.11 37.92
N VAL A 109 1.10 -9.12 36.66
CA VAL A 109 2.52 -8.98 36.28
C VAL A 109 3.08 -7.65 36.76
N VAL A 110 2.36 -6.53 36.55
CA VAL A 110 2.79 -5.22 37.05
C VAL A 110 2.89 -5.20 38.58
N LYS A 111 1.98 -5.88 39.29
CA LYS A 111 2.02 -5.98 40.75
C LYS A 111 3.25 -6.77 41.22
N VAL A 112 3.54 -7.90 40.59
CA VAL A 112 4.73 -8.73 40.90
C VAL A 112 6.02 -7.99 40.57
N THR A 113 6.09 -7.26 39.45
CA THR A 113 7.24 -6.43 39.10
C THR A 113 7.47 -5.34 40.14
N ARG A 114 6.42 -4.64 40.59
CA ARG A 114 6.54 -3.64 41.67
C ARG A 114 6.94 -4.24 43.01
N GLU A 115 6.44 -5.43 43.35
CA GLU A 115 6.87 -6.13 44.57
C GLU A 115 8.34 -6.54 44.46
N LYS A 116 8.78 -7.01 43.29
CA LYS A 116 10.20 -7.30 43.02
C LYS A 116 11.08 -6.05 43.15
N ASP A 117 10.68 -4.93 42.55
CA ASP A 117 11.43 -3.66 42.62
C ASP A 117 11.45 -3.11 44.06
N ARG A 118 10.37 -3.32 44.82
CA ARG A 118 10.30 -2.98 46.24
C ARG A 118 11.22 -3.87 47.08
N ILE A 119 11.33 -5.15 46.77
CA ILE A 119 12.27 -6.06 47.44
C ILE A 119 13.71 -5.70 47.07
N LEU A 120 13.99 -5.42 45.80
CA LEU A 120 15.32 -5.01 45.33
C LEU A 120 15.76 -3.71 46.02
N SER A 121 14.87 -2.72 46.12
CA SER A 121 15.16 -1.45 46.80
C SER A 121 15.28 -1.61 48.32
N LEU A 122 14.55 -2.53 48.95
CA LEU A 122 14.73 -2.87 50.37
C LEU A 122 16.04 -3.63 50.64
N GLN A 123 16.47 -4.49 49.73
CA GLN A 123 17.76 -5.19 49.82
C GLN A 123 18.94 -4.24 49.57
N LEU A 124 18.81 -3.32 48.61
CA LEU A 124 19.79 -2.25 48.38
C LEU A 124 19.81 -1.21 49.52
N GLY A 125 18.69 -1.04 50.23
CA GLY A 125 18.56 -0.10 51.34
C GLY A 125 18.99 -0.62 52.71
N SER A 126 19.12 -1.94 52.92
CA SER A 126 19.45 -2.53 54.24
C SER A 126 20.83 -3.19 54.36
N GLY A 127 21.62 -3.26 53.28
CA GLY A 127 22.93 -3.92 53.29
C GLY A 127 24.03 -3.10 52.64
N GLY A 128 24.73 -2.27 53.42
CA GLY A 128 26.03 -1.73 53.01
C GLY A 128 27.11 -2.81 53.17
N GLY A 129 27.71 -3.26 52.07
CA GLY A 129 28.90 -4.12 52.10
C GLY A 129 29.07 -5.00 50.85
N LEU A 130 30.22 -4.83 50.19
CA LEU A 130 30.74 -5.60 49.05
C LEU A 130 30.71 -7.11 49.27
N VAL A 131 30.24 -7.91 48.29
CA VAL A 131 30.76 -9.27 47.98
C VAL A 131 30.51 -9.61 46.50
N ASP A 132 31.57 -10.10 45.85
CA ASP A 132 31.64 -10.65 44.50
C ASP A 132 31.18 -12.12 44.38
N THR A 133 30.92 -12.52 43.12
CA THR A 133 31.04 -13.85 42.50
C THR A 133 29.97 -14.95 42.68
N GLU A 134 29.41 -15.30 41.50
CA GLU A 134 29.27 -16.64 40.91
C GLU A 134 28.34 -17.73 41.51
N SER A 135 27.69 -18.41 40.56
CA SER A 135 27.07 -19.74 40.59
C SER A 135 25.57 -19.82 40.95
N LEU A 136 24.74 -20.01 39.91
CA LEU A 136 23.80 -21.14 39.83
C LEU A 136 23.17 -21.18 38.43
N ASN A 137 23.77 -22.01 37.61
CA ASN A 137 23.33 -22.43 36.30
C ASN A 137 22.41 -23.66 36.47
N LEU A 138 21.17 -23.62 35.94
CA LEU A 138 20.33 -24.79 35.67
C LEU A 138 19.24 -24.41 34.66
N GLY A 139 19.56 -24.58 33.37
CA GLY A 139 18.58 -24.83 32.31
C GLY A 139 18.17 -26.32 32.28
N PRO A 140 17.22 -26.76 31.42
CA PRO A 140 17.27 -26.56 29.97
C PRO A 140 15.95 -26.04 29.36
N SER A 141 15.99 -25.00 28.52
CA SER A 141 16.12 -25.04 27.05
C SER A 141 14.85 -25.48 26.29
N LEU A 142 14.25 -24.52 25.57
CA LEU A 142 13.67 -24.74 24.24
C LEU A 142 13.87 -23.48 23.36
N VAL A 143 14.88 -23.58 22.49
CA VAL A 143 14.98 -23.09 21.09
C VAL A 143 15.35 -21.61 20.83
N PRO A 144 16.29 -21.33 19.88
CA PRO A 144 17.11 -20.11 19.87
C PRO A 144 16.76 -19.10 18.76
N SER A 145 16.96 -17.82 19.04
CA SER A 145 17.09 -16.76 18.02
C SER A 145 18.46 -16.09 18.17
N THR A 146 19.40 -16.48 17.31
CA THR A 146 20.66 -15.75 17.08
C THR A 146 20.52 -14.83 15.87
N ALA A 147 21.22 -13.70 15.97
CA ALA A 147 21.66 -12.78 14.92
C ALA A 147 20.69 -11.68 14.46
N LEU A 148 20.84 -10.48 15.06
CA LEU A 148 21.29 -9.26 14.38
C LEU A 148 21.35 -8.10 15.38
N ASP A 149 22.47 -7.98 16.10
CA ASP A 149 22.92 -6.71 16.68
C ASP A 149 24.45 -6.69 16.63
N THR A 150 24.96 -6.20 15.51
CA THR A 150 26.33 -5.66 15.37
C THR A 150 26.22 -4.49 14.39
N ILE A 151 25.98 -3.30 14.93
CA ILE A 151 26.40 -2.05 14.32
C ILE A 151 27.58 -1.57 15.19
N PRO A 152 28.75 -1.29 14.61
CA PRO A 152 29.92 -0.89 15.39
C PRO A 152 29.72 0.51 15.97
N ASP A 153 30.09 0.64 17.24
CA ASP A 153 30.36 1.91 17.91
C ASP A 153 31.33 2.75 17.10
N THR A 154 30.98 4.01 16.89
CA THR A 154 31.90 5.15 17.01
C THR A 154 31.09 6.43 16.96
N THR A 155 30.70 6.92 18.14
CA THR A 155 30.79 8.33 18.56
C THR A 155 30.18 8.43 19.95
N GLU A 156 31.05 8.53 20.96
CA GLU A 156 30.65 8.83 22.34
C GLU A 156 29.88 10.16 22.36
N ILE A 157 28.61 10.11 22.74
CA ILE A 157 27.87 11.28 23.23
C ILE A 157 27.65 11.05 24.72
N VAL A 158 28.50 11.68 25.52
CA VAL A 158 28.24 11.96 26.93
C VAL A 158 26.95 12.79 27.00
N SER A 159 25.86 12.20 27.48
CA SER A 159 24.60 12.92 27.72
C SER A 159 24.43 13.19 29.21
N THR A 160 24.50 14.47 29.56
CA THR A 160 24.12 14.99 30.88
C THR A 160 22.61 14.88 31.09
N THR A 161 22.21 14.57 32.32
CA THR A 161 20.86 14.20 32.74
C THR A 161 19.80 15.30 32.55
N GLU A 162 20.21 16.54 32.32
CA GLU A 162 19.33 17.72 32.19
C GLU A 162 18.55 17.77 30.85
N SER A 163 19.05 17.16 29.77
CA SER A 163 18.41 17.27 28.44
C SER A 163 17.19 16.36 28.24
N LYS A 164 16.95 15.39 29.13
CA LYS A 164 15.81 14.46 29.01
C LYS A 164 14.51 15.02 29.59
N ASP A 165 14.60 15.85 30.62
CA ASP A 165 13.42 16.44 31.27
C ASP A 165 12.83 17.60 30.45
N GLU A 166 13.67 18.39 29.76
CA GLU A 166 13.21 19.42 28.82
C GLU A 166 12.50 18.80 27.59
N LEU A 167 13.06 17.72 27.03
CA LEU A 167 12.47 16.97 25.91
C LEU A 167 11.06 16.44 26.25
N ALA A 168 10.91 15.92 27.47
CA ALA A 168 9.65 15.37 27.95
C ALA A 168 8.56 16.44 28.14
N GLN A 169 8.94 17.67 28.54
CA GLN A 169 8.00 18.79 28.65
C GLN A 169 7.55 19.31 27.27
N VAL A 170 8.47 19.51 26.32
CA VAL A 170 8.13 20.01 24.98
C VAL A 170 7.23 19.04 24.21
N VAL A 171 7.48 17.73 24.32
CA VAL A 171 6.63 16.68 23.71
C VAL A 171 5.26 16.57 24.40
N SER A 172 5.15 16.95 25.67
CA SER A 172 3.89 16.96 26.40
C SER A 172 2.98 18.12 25.99
N ASP A 173 3.57 19.31 25.79
CA ASP A 173 2.84 20.55 25.50
C ASP A 173 2.33 20.63 24.05
N SER A 174 2.97 19.94 23.11
CA SER A 174 2.50 19.91 21.73
C SER A 174 1.47 18.82 21.46
N ARG A 175 0.63 19.10 20.47
CA ARG A 175 -0.25 18.09 19.87
C ARG A 175 0.48 17.09 18.98
N PHE A 176 1.70 17.38 18.54
CA PHE A 176 2.51 16.49 17.71
C PHE A 176 3.70 15.95 18.53
N SER A 177 3.72 14.64 18.77
CA SER A 177 4.76 14.02 19.60
C SER A 177 5.94 13.53 18.76
N LYS A 178 5.69 12.86 17.63
CA LYS A 178 6.73 12.29 16.75
C LYS A 178 7.44 13.36 15.92
N LEU A 179 6.73 14.35 15.40
CA LEU A 179 7.31 15.38 14.54
C LEU A 179 8.23 16.34 15.33
N ILE A 180 7.93 16.60 16.59
CA ILE A 180 8.82 17.40 17.46
C ILE A 180 10.14 16.68 17.73
N LEU A 181 10.10 15.37 17.95
CA LEU A 181 11.33 14.59 18.10
C LEU A 181 12.21 14.70 16.85
N VAL A 182 11.62 14.90 15.67
CA VAL A 182 12.37 15.19 14.44
C VAL A 182 12.96 16.61 14.49
N ASP A 183 12.18 17.63 14.87
CA ASP A 183 12.68 19.00 15.03
C ASP A 183 13.86 19.09 16.02
N GLU A 184 13.83 18.30 17.09
CA GLU A 184 14.89 18.22 18.09
C GLU A 184 16.12 17.48 17.56
N LYS A 185 15.91 16.39 16.81
CA LYS A 185 16.99 15.68 16.12
C LYS A 185 17.77 16.58 15.16
N TYR A 186 17.09 17.50 14.47
CA TYR A 186 17.70 18.44 13.51
C TYR A 186 17.90 19.86 14.09
N LYS A 187 17.89 20.02 15.41
CA LYS A 187 18.05 21.33 16.08
C LYS A 187 19.39 22.01 15.73
N ASN A 188 20.42 21.22 15.41
CA ASN A 188 21.77 21.71 15.07
C ASN A 188 21.94 22.10 13.60
N GLY A 189 20.88 22.07 12.79
CA GLY A 189 20.88 22.46 11.38
C GLY A 189 20.48 21.33 10.43
N ASN A 190 20.22 21.71 9.17
CA ASN A 190 19.85 20.78 8.12
C ASN A 190 21.02 19.85 7.77
N TYR A 191 20.70 18.62 7.41
CA TYR A 191 21.70 17.67 6.93
C TYR A 191 22.06 17.98 5.48
N VAL A 192 23.14 18.75 5.31
CA VAL A 192 23.74 19.08 4.02
C VAL A 192 24.64 17.93 3.57
N VAL A 193 24.44 17.49 2.33
CA VAL A 193 25.21 16.41 1.74
C VAL A 193 26.55 16.96 1.25
N THR A 194 27.64 16.59 1.92
CA THR A 194 29.00 16.91 1.42
C THR A 194 29.41 15.88 0.39
N MET A 195 29.51 16.30 -0.88
CA MET A 195 29.94 15.45 -1.99
C MET A 195 31.46 15.52 -2.17
N THR A 196 32.12 14.37 -2.30
CA THR A 196 33.55 14.29 -2.66
C THR A 196 33.73 14.24 -4.18
N ALA A 197 34.95 14.45 -4.68
CA ALA A 197 35.24 14.36 -6.11
C ALA A 197 34.96 12.96 -6.69
N GLU A 198 35.07 11.92 -5.86
CA GLU A 198 34.77 10.52 -6.23
C GLU A 198 33.26 10.24 -6.34
N ASP A 199 32.43 11.09 -5.72
CA ASP A 199 30.97 11.01 -5.77
C ASP A 199 30.38 11.68 -7.02
N MET A 200 31.18 12.49 -7.75
CA MET A 200 30.76 13.18 -8.98
C MET A 200 30.76 12.25 -10.20
N VAL A 201 29.92 11.22 -10.14
CA VAL A 201 29.78 10.21 -11.21
C VAL A 201 28.76 10.63 -12.26
N GLY A 202 28.97 10.18 -13.49
CA GLY A 202 27.98 10.27 -14.57
C GLY A 202 26.90 9.20 -14.45
N LEU A 203 25.79 9.33 -15.20
CA LEU A 203 24.69 8.36 -15.17
C LEU A 203 25.09 6.90 -15.52
N PRO A 204 25.90 6.62 -16.56
CA PRO A 204 26.33 5.24 -16.85
C PRO A 204 27.16 4.65 -15.71
N GLU A 205 28.03 5.46 -15.13
CA GLU A 205 28.90 5.05 -14.02
C GLU A 205 28.09 4.83 -12.75
N LEU A 206 27.09 5.67 -12.48
CA LEU A 206 26.15 5.49 -11.37
C LEU A 206 25.44 4.14 -11.46
N VAL A 207 24.95 3.78 -12.65
CA VAL A 207 24.30 2.48 -12.90
C VAL A 207 25.28 1.33 -12.68
N ALA A 208 26.49 1.41 -13.24
CA ALA A 208 27.50 0.37 -13.09
C ALA A 208 27.94 0.19 -11.63
N ARG A 209 28.21 1.30 -10.92
CA ARG A 209 28.56 1.28 -9.49
C ARG A 209 27.44 0.70 -8.65
N PHE A 210 26.18 1.05 -8.92
CA PHE A 210 25.04 0.47 -8.19
C PHE A 210 24.93 -1.04 -8.40
N VAL A 211 25.06 -1.52 -9.64
CA VAL A 211 25.01 -2.95 -9.98
C VAL A 211 26.13 -3.72 -9.26
N ASN A 212 27.35 -3.17 -9.20
CA ASN A 212 28.46 -3.78 -8.49
C ASN A 212 28.28 -3.72 -6.97
N TYR A 213 27.76 -2.61 -6.43
CA TYR A 213 27.44 -2.46 -5.01
C TYR A 213 26.36 -3.46 -4.55
N SER A 214 25.29 -3.61 -5.33
CA SER A 214 24.19 -4.53 -4.98
C SER A 214 24.67 -5.99 -4.99
N ALA A 215 25.50 -6.37 -5.96
CA ALA A 215 26.06 -7.71 -6.08
C ALA A 215 27.08 -8.00 -4.97
N SER A 216 27.99 -7.08 -4.68
CA SER A 216 29.06 -7.28 -3.68
C SER A 216 28.55 -7.25 -2.24
N GLN A 217 27.78 -6.23 -1.85
CA GLN A 217 27.40 -6.02 -0.46
C GLN A 217 26.09 -6.70 -0.07
N HIS A 218 25.11 -6.74 -0.97
CA HIS A 218 23.76 -7.26 -0.67
C HIS A 218 23.49 -8.63 -1.31
N LYS A 219 24.41 -9.14 -2.15
CA LYS A 219 24.24 -10.37 -2.94
C LYS A 219 22.97 -10.35 -3.81
N LEU A 220 22.60 -9.14 -4.27
CA LEU A 220 21.47 -8.90 -5.14
C LEU A 220 21.95 -8.62 -6.56
N PHE A 221 21.49 -9.42 -7.51
CA PHE A 221 21.88 -9.32 -8.91
C PHE A 221 20.78 -8.63 -9.70
N TYR A 222 21.14 -7.53 -10.36
CA TYR A 222 20.26 -6.80 -11.26
C TYR A 222 20.95 -6.62 -12.61
N THR A 223 20.17 -6.59 -13.69
CA THR A 223 20.72 -6.25 -15.00
C THR A 223 20.90 -4.73 -15.10
N PRO A 224 21.97 -4.26 -15.78
CA PRO A 224 22.16 -2.81 -15.99
C PRO A 224 20.98 -2.13 -16.66
N LYS A 225 20.25 -2.84 -17.54
CA LYS A 225 19.02 -2.35 -18.18
C LYS A 225 17.91 -2.07 -17.17
N THR A 226 17.66 -2.98 -16.23
CA THR A 226 16.64 -2.79 -15.18
C THR A 226 16.96 -1.58 -14.31
N ILE A 227 18.22 -1.40 -13.94
CA ILE A 227 18.65 -0.25 -13.15
C ILE A 227 18.58 1.05 -13.95
N SER A 228 18.92 1.01 -15.24
CA SER A 228 18.73 2.15 -16.13
C SER A 228 17.26 2.57 -16.23
N LYS A 229 16.33 1.60 -16.30
CA LYS A 229 14.88 1.86 -16.25
C LYS A 229 14.46 2.49 -14.92
N TYR A 230 15.04 2.03 -13.81
CA TYR A 230 14.78 2.60 -12.49
C TYR A 230 15.28 4.05 -12.37
N VAL A 231 16.53 4.32 -12.78
CA VAL A 231 17.11 5.68 -12.76
C VAL A 231 16.35 6.63 -13.69
N ALA A 232 16.02 6.20 -14.91
CA ALA A 232 15.18 6.98 -15.82
C ALA A 232 13.75 7.19 -15.27
N GLY A 233 13.22 6.21 -14.52
CA GLY A 233 11.96 6.32 -13.81
C GLY A 233 11.98 7.42 -12.74
N LEU A 234 13.06 7.52 -11.96
CA LEU A 234 13.24 8.56 -10.94
C LEU A 234 13.22 9.98 -11.55
N ALA A 235 13.82 10.15 -12.73
CA ALA A 235 13.78 11.43 -13.44
C ALA A 235 12.38 11.81 -13.92
N THR A 236 11.53 10.82 -14.18
CA THR A 236 10.26 11.00 -14.89
C THR A 236 9.07 11.19 -13.97
N SER A 237 9.03 10.46 -12.84
CA SER A 237 7.95 10.56 -11.85
C SER A 237 8.47 10.36 -10.43
N LYS A 238 7.80 11.01 -9.47
CA LYS A 238 8.04 10.81 -8.04
C LYS A 238 7.44 9.50 -7.52
N ILE A 239 6.60 8.83 -8.32
CA ILE A 239 5.99 7.54 -7.97
C ILE A 239 6.51 6.46 -8.92
N ILE A 240 7.10 5.41 -8.36
CA ILE A 240 7.57 4.23 -9.08
C ILE A 240 6.82 3.01 -8.54
N ILE A 241 6.33 2.16 -9.42
CA ILE A 241 5.68 0.88 -9.06
C ILE A 241 6.56 -0.25 -9.56
N LEU A 242 6.98 -1.12 -8.65
CA LEU A 242 7.72 -2.34 -8.94
C LEU A 242 6.75 -3.51 -8.91
N GLU A 243 6.42 -4.04 -10.09
CA GLU A 243 5.53 -5.17 -10.26
C GLU A 243 6.33 -6.42 -10.60
N GLY A 244 5.89 -7.58 -10.11
CA GLY A 244 6.50 -8.86 -10.46
C GLY A 244 6.07 -9.98 -9.54
N ILE A 245 6.62 -11.17 -9.77
CA ILE A 245 6.37 -12.36 -8.95
C ILE A 245 7.05 -12.19 -7.58
N SER A 246 6.57 -12.90 -6.55
CA SER A 246 7.23 -12.91 -5.25
C SER A 246 8.69 -13.39 -5.34
N GLY A 247 9.58 -12.77 -4.57
CA GLY A 247 11.00 -13.14 -4.53
C GLY A 247 11.84 -12.74 -5.76
N THR A 248 11.45 -11.68 -6.48
CA THR A 248 12.24 -11.06 -7.57
C THR A 248 13.02 -9.81 -7.14
N GLY A 249 13.06 -9.53 -5.83
CA GLY A 249 13.84 -8.42 -5.27
C GLY A 249 13.16 -7.04 -5.36
N LYS A 250 11.82 -7.00 -5.43
CA LYS A 250 11.01 -5.77 -5.53
C LYS A 250 11.25 -4.82 -4.36
N THR A 251 11.17 -5.31 -3.12
CA THR A 251 11.44 -4.51 -1.91
C THR A 251 12.94 -4.29 -1.70
N SER A 252 13.76 -5.26 -2.14
CA SER A 252 15.22 -5.23 -2.02
C SER A 252 15.89 -4.17 -2.89
N LEU A 253 15.33 -3.85 -4.06
CA LEU A 253 15.89 -2.85 -4.99
C LEU A 253 15.92 -1.44 -4.39
N PRO A 254 14.79 -0.84 -3.95
CA PRO A 254 14.82 0.49 -3.34
C PRO A 254 15.57 0.49 -2.01
N TYR A 255 15.52 -0.61 -1.26
CA TYR A 255 16.32 -0.77 -0.04
C TYR A 255 17.82 -0.69 -0.32
N ALA A 256 18.34 -1.46 -1.28
CA ALA A 256 19.75 -1.43 -1.66
C ALA A 256 20.15 -0.08 -2.27
N PHE A 257 19.28 0.52 -3.09
CA PHE A 257 19.51 1.83 -3.71
C PHE A 257 19.64 2.95 -2.68
N SER A 258 18.78 2.93 -1.65
CA SER A 258 18.85 3.91 -0.56
C SER A 258 20.17 3.80 0.23
N ARG A 259 20.61 2.58 0.53
CA ARG A 259 21.90 2.33 1.20
C ARG A 259 23.10 2.69 0.33
N PHE A 260 22.99 2.48 -0.98
CA PHE A 260 23.99 2.94 -1.94
C PHE A 260 24.15 4.46 -1.89
N LEU A 261 23.07 5.21 -1.67
CA LEU A 261 23.07 6.67 -1.52
C LEU A 261 23.38 7.16 -0.08
N LYS A 262 23.85 6.27 0.80
CA LYS A 262 24.10 6.54 2.24
C LYS A 262 22.88 7.09 2.99
N ASN A 263 21.67 6.86 2.49
CA ASN A 263 20.44 7.35 3.10
C ASN A 263 19.38 6.24 3.16
N GLN A 264 19.08 5.75 4.36
CA GLN A 264 18.19 4.59 4.53
C GLN A 264 16.76 4.90 4.09
N ALA A 265 16.20 4.02 3.24
CA ALA A 265 14.80 4.08 2.87
C ALA A 265 13.90 3.77 4.08
N VAL A 266 12.78 4.47 4.16
CA VAL A 266 11.72 4.15 5.11
C VAL A 266 10.76 3.18 4.43
N ILE A 267 10.66 1.97 4.97
CA ILE A 267 9.74 0.94 4.48
C ILE A 267 8.47 0.98 5.31
N VAL A 268 7.33 1.15 4.64
CA VAL A 268 6.00 1.17 5.24
C VAL A 268 5.18 0.06 4.60
N SER A 269 4.82 -0.95 5.38
CA SER A 269 4.00 -2.07 4.92
C SER A 269 2.52 -1.66 4.91
N VAL A 270 1.93 -1.64 3.71
CA VAL A 270 0.51 -1.32 3.52
C VAL A 270 -0.35 -2.40 4.18
N GLN A 271 -1.42 -1.99 4.85
CA GLN A 271 -2.35 -2.92 5.50
C GLN A 271 -3.64 -3.06 4.69
N PRO A 272 -4.29 -4.23 4.67
CA PRO A 272 -5.57 -4.43 3.97
C PRO A 272 -6.70 -3.54 4.50
N SER A 273 -6.58 -3.06 5.75
CA SER A 273 -7.56 -2.19 6.39
C SER A 273 -7.52 -0.76 5.89
N TRP A 274 -6.48 -0.34 5.18
CA TRP A 274 -6.32 1.04 4.75
C TRP A 274 -7.41 1.45 3.77
N ARG A 275 -8.15 2.52 4.12
CA ARG A 275 -9.32 2.97 3.36
C ARG A 275 -9.29 4.44 3.00
N ASP A 276 -8.52 5.25 3.71
CA ASP A 276 -8.52 6.70 3.59
C ASP A 276 -7.17 7.29 3.98
N ARG A 277 -7.04 8.61 3.80
CA ARG A 277 -5.80 9.34 4.05
C ARG A 277 -5.35 9.30 5.51
N THR A 278 -6.24 9.07 6.46
CA THR A 278 -5.91 9.10 7.90
C THR A 278 -4.94 7.98 8.28
N GLU A 279 -4.91 6.90 7.50
CA GLU A 279 -3.98 5.78 7.68
C GLU A 279 -2.54 6.13 7.30
N ILE A 280 -2.37 7.14 6.44
CA ILE A 280 -1.06 7.60 5.96
C ILE A 280 -0.63 8.91 6.61
N LEU A 281 -1.54 9.86 6.76
CA LEU A 281 -1.25 11.17 7.33
C LEU A 281 -1.57 11.23 8.81
N GLY A 282 -2.36 10.30 9.35
CA GLY A 282 -2.87 10.42 10.71
C GLY A 282 -4.13 11.27 10.81
N TYR A 283 -4.55 11.51 12.04
CA TYR A 283 -5.71 12.35 12.34
C TYR A 283 -5.55 13.07 13.67
N LEU A 284 -6.20 14.24 13.80
CA LEU A 284 -6.29 14.94 15.07
C LEU A 284 -7.36 14.27 15.94
N ASN A 285 -6.97 13.73 17.09
CA ASN A 285 -7.93 13.22 18.05
C ASN A 285 -8.56 14.40 18.81
N GLU A 286 -9.86 14.61 18.63
CA GLU A 286 -10.56 15.74 19.24
C GLU A 286 -10.69 15.65 20.76
N PHE A 287 -10.61 14.45 21.34
CA PHE A 287 -10.71 14.22 22.79
C PHE A 287 -9.39 14.49 23.49
N THR A 288 -8.29 13.92 22.98
CA THR A 288 -6.96 14.09 23.57
C THR A 288 -6.30 15.38 23.13
N LYS A 289 -6.83 16.05 22.07
CA LYS A 289 -6.22 17.17 21.36
C LYS A 289 -4.82 16.87 20.81
N LYS A 290 -4.44 15.59 20.75
CA LYS A 290 -3.19 15.12 20.17
C LYS A 290 -3.42 14.58 18.77
N PHE A 291 -2.46 14.83 17.89
CA PHE A 291 -2.44 14.28 16.55
C PHE A 291 -1.85 12.87 16.59
N ASN A 292 -2.56 11.91 16.01
CA ASN A 292 -2.06 10.55 15.87
C ASN A 292 -1.16 10.48 14.63
N GLU A 293 0.15 10.54 14.84
CA GLU A 293 1.15 10.61 13.78
C GLU A 293 1.56 9.21 13.30
N THR A 294 1.47 9.00 11.99
CA THR A 294 1.94 7.78 11.34
C THR A 294 3.46 7.84 11.11
N ASP A 295 4.07 6.68 10.88
CA ASP A 295 5.51 6.63 10.57
C ASP A 295 5.82 7.20 9.18
N LEU A 296 4.86 7.13 8.25
CA LEU A 296 4.98 7.75 6.94
C LEU A 296 4.96 9.28 7.03
N LEU A 297 4.05 9.87 7.82
CA LEU A 297 4.03 11.32 8.03
C LEU A 297 5.37 11.80 8.64
N LYS A 298 5.86 11.07 9.66
CA LYS A 298 7.17 11.34 10.27
C LYS A 298 8.29 11.29 9.23
N ALA A 299 8.28 10.28 8.36
CA ALA A 299 9.29 10.13 7.31
C ALA A 299 9.25 11.30 6.31
N VAL A 300 8.08 11.65 5.78
CA VAL A 300 7.93 12.79 4.85
C VAL A 300 8.37 14.10 5.50
N TYR A 301 8.08 14.30 6.79
CA TYR A 301 8.51 15.47 7.52
C TYR A 301 10.04 15.50 7.75
N GLU A 302 10.65 14.36 8.05
CA GLU A 302 12.10 14.23 8.20
C GLU A 302 12.87 14.54 6.90
N VAL A 303 12.26 14.27 5.74
CA VAL A 303 12.83 14.64 4.43
C VAL A 303 13.05 16.15 4.31
N SER A 304 12.18 16.98 4.90
CA SER A 304 12.26 18.45 4.81
C SER A 304 13.56 19.02 5.40
N TYR A 305 14.24 18.27 6.26
CA TYR A 305 15.50 18.65 6.91
C TYR A 305 16.76 18.14 6.18
N ARG A 306 16.60 17.34 5.12
CA ARG A 306 17.71 16.68 4.41
C ARG A 306 17.76 17.12 2.96
N GLU A 307 18.95 17.29 2.41
CA GLU A 307 19.16 17.56 0.97
C GLU A 307 19.44 16.30 0.13
N ALA A 308 19.60 15.16 0.80
CA ALA A 308 19.83 13.87 0.16
C ALA A 308 18.59 13.38 -0.61
N VAL A 309 18.80 12.44 -1.52
CA VAL A 309 17.72 11.68 -2.15
C VAL A 309 17.09 10.74 -1.12
N ASN A 310 15.79 10.88 -0.87
CA ASN A 310 15.03 10.07 0.07
C ASN A 310 14.07 9.14 -0.68
N THR A 311 13.94 7.92 -0.20
CA THR A 311 13.03 6.92 -0.76
C THR A 311 12.11 6.38 0.32
N ILE A 312 10.81 6.48 0.09
CA ILE A 312 9.77 5.87 0.93
C ILE A 312 9.22 4.69 0.16
N VAL A 313 9.34 3.49 0.72
CA VAL A 313 8.88 2.25 0.11
C VAL A 313 7.51 1.89 0.69
N LEU A 314 6.50 1.82 -0.17
CA LEU A 314 5.17 1.31 0.16
C LEU A 314 5.15 -0.18 -0.21
N ASP A 315 5.37 -1.03 0.78
CA ASP A 315 5.44 -2.47 0.55
C ASP A 315 4.02 -3.05 0.45
N GLU A 316 3.80 -3.92 -0.53
CA GLU A 316 2.49 -4.48 -0.90
C GLU A 316 1.43 -3.40 -1.14
N LEU A 317 1.80 -2.40 -1.93
CA LEU A 317 0.99 -1.23 -2.26
C LEU A 317 -0.44 -1.57 -2.69
N ASN A 318 -0.62 -2.70 -3.39
CA ASN A 318 -1.90 -3.14 -3.92
C ASN A 318 -2.71 -4.08 -2.99
N LEU A 319 -2.28 -4.25 -1.74
CA LEU A 319 -3.05 -4.94 -0.72
C LEU A 319 -4.30 -4.14 -0.30
N ALA A 320 -4.24 -2.82 -0.44
CA ALA A 320 -5.37 -1.90 -0.34
C ALA A 320 -5.48 -1.05 -1.61
N ARG A 321 -6.64 -0.41 -1.82
CA ARG A 321 -6.87 0.46 -2.99
C ARG A 321 -6.10 1.77 -2.83
N ILE A 322 -4.96 1.87 -3.51
CA ILE A 322 -4.08 3.05 -3.48
C ILE A 322 -4.81 4.35 -3.83
N GLU A 323 -5.83 4.33 -4.70
CA GLU A 323 -6.55 5.54 -5.08
C GLU A 323 -7.28 6.21 -3.92
N TYR A 324 -7.52 5.49 -2.81
CA TYR A 324 -8.26 6.01 -1.67
C TYR A 324 -7.32 6.55 -0.59
N TYR A 325 -6.37 5.74 -0.13
CA TYR A 325 -5.48 6.15 0.94
C TYR A 325 -4.40 7.15 0.47
N PHE A 326 -3.99 7.08 -0.80
CA PHE A 326 -2.93 7.92 -1.38
C PHE A 326 -3.50 9.03 -2.28
N ALA A 327 -4.82 9.26 -2.26
CA ALA A 327 -5.51 10.19 -3.14
C ALA A 327 -4.94 11.63 -3.08
N GLU A 328 -4.68 12.12 -1.87
CA GLU A 328 -4.20 13.48 -1.62
C GLU A 328 -2.79 13.67 -2.23
N PHE A 329 -1.89 12.71 -1.99
CA PHE A 329 -0.55 12.68 -2.60
C PHE A 329 -0.62 12.66 -4.14
N LEU A 330 -1.47 11.81 -4.72
CA LEU A 330 -1.67 11.73 -6.18
C LEU A 330 -2.23 13.01 -6.79
N SER A 331 -2.96 13.81 -6.02
CA SER A 331 -3.53 15.08 -6.48
C SER A 331 -2.55 16.22 -6.33
N VAL A 332 -1.87 16.30 -5.18
CA VAL A 332 -0.94 17.38 -4.83
C VAL A 332 0.31 17.33 -5.72
N MET A 333 0.86 16.14 -5.98
CA MET A 333 2.02 15.97 -6.87
C MET A 333 1.72 16.17 -8.36
N GLU A 334 0.46 16.42 -8.74
CA GLU A 334 0.11 16.79 -10.12
C GLU A 334 0.17 18.30 -10.39
N MET A 335 0.20 19.11 -9.33
CA MET A 335 0.24 20.55 -9.47
C MET A 335 1.55 20.97 -10.14
N PRO A 336 1.50 21.88 -11.14
CA PRO A 336 2.70 22.33 -11.83
C PRO A 336 3.61 23.17 -10.94
N ASP A 337 3.04 23.88 -9.96
CA ASP A 337 3.80 24.64 -8.97
C ASP A 337 4.13 23.76 -7.75
N ILE A 338 5.41 23.62 -7.48
CA ILE A 338 5.97 22.89 -6.34
C ILE A 338 5.55 23.56 -5.02
N SER A 339 5.37 24.89 -5.02
CA SER A 339 4.97 25.63 -3.81
C SER A 339 3.60 25.21 -3.30
N GLU A 340 2.74 24.70 -4.19
CA GLU A 340 1.39 24.22 -3.89
C GLU A 340 1.36 22.77 -3.42
N TRP A 341 2.52 22.09 -3.31
CA TRP A 341 2.58 20.69 -2.89
C TRP A 341 2.34 20.52 -1.38
N LYS A 342 1.24 21.06 -0.86
CA LYS A 342 0.92 21.15 0.56
C LYS A 342 -0.14 20.14 0.94
N LEU A 343 0.13 19.37 2.00
CA LEU A 343 -0.77 18.41 2.62
C LEU A 343 -1.46 19.05 3.83
N ASP A 344 -2.78 18.91 3.92
CA ASP A 344 -3.57 19.51 4.99
C ASP A 344 -3.68 18.57 6.19
N LEU A 345 -2.92 18.87 7.26
CA LEU A 345 -2.92 18.06 8.49
C LEU A 345 -3.91 18.58 9.52
N VAL A 346 -3.88 19.89 9.78
CA VAL A 346 -4.67 20.54 10.84
C VAL A 346 -5.22 21.89 10.36
N PRO A 347 -6.41 22.30 10.82
CA PRO A 347 -7.09 23.50 10.30
C PRO A 347 -6.47 24.82 10.75
N THR A 348 -5.83 24.85 11.92
CA THR A 348 -5.21 26.05 12.51
C THR A 348 -3.87 25.67 13.12
N GLN A 349 -2.85 26.49 12.92
CA GLN A 349 -1.54 26.34 13.56
C GLN A 349 -1.57 26.90 14.99
N LEU A 350 -1.00 26.16 15.95
CA LEU A 350 -0.90 26.53 17.36
C LEU A 350 0.57 26.71 17.78
N PRO A 351 0.86 27.54 18.80
CA PRO A 351 2.19 27.62 19.39
C PRO A 351 2.61 26.24 19.93
N GLY A 352 3.80 25.78 19.53
CA GLY A 352 4.29 24.42 19.84
C GLY A 352 4.10 23.41 18.71
N ASP A 353 3.52 23.79 17.57
CA ASP A 353 3.53 22.93 16.39
C ASP A 353 4.93 22.78 15.76
N PRO A 354 5.18 21.67 15.04
CA PRO A 354 6.41 21.44 14.29
C PRO A 354 6.76 22.60 13.33
N LYS A 355 8.05 22.93 13.25
CA LYS A 355 8.56 24.13 12.56
C LYS A 355 8.22 24.21 11.07
N HIS A 356 8.24 23.08 10.35
CA HIS A 356 7.96 23.07 8.91
C HIS A 356 6.47 22.96 8.56
N LEU A 357 5.58 23.02 9.54
CA LEU A 357 4.15 23.18 9.29
C LEU A 357 3.82 24.66 9.13
N ASN A 358 3.32 25.04 7.96
CA ASN A 358 2.92 26.41 7.66
C ASN A 358 1.40 26.49 7.54
N GLY A 359 0.75 27.15 8.49
CA GLY A 359 -0.72 27.23 8.53
C GLY A 359 -1.39 25.87 8.71
N GLY A 360 -0.73 24.93 9.40
CA GLY A 360 -1.22 23.55 9.58
C GLY A 360 -1.03 22.64 8.37
N LYS A 361 -0.30 23.10 7.35
CA LYS A 361 0.00 22.36 6.13
C LYS A 361 1.46 21.94 6.07
N LEU A 362 1.74 20.75 5.54
CA LEU A 362 3.08 20.24 5.29
C LEU A 362 3.42 20.33 3.80
N LEU A 363 4.49 21.03 3.44
CA LEU A 363 5.01 21.01 2.07
C LEU A 363 5.74 19.69 1.81
N ILE A 364 5.38 18.99 0.73
CA ILE A 364 6.08 17.78 0.28
C ILE A 364 7.40 18.21 -0.40
N PRO A 365 8.55 17.80 0.13
CA PRO A 365 9.85 18.13 -0.48
C PRO A 365 10.03 17.46 -1.85
N GLN A 366 10.88 18.02 -2.72
CA GLN A 366 11.15 17.43 -4.04
C GLN A 366 12.11 16.25 -4.01
N ASN A 367 12.87 16.11 -2.93
CA ASN A 367 13.89 15.08 -2.76
C ASN A 367 13.33 13.76 -2.20
N VAL A 368 12.00 13.54 -2.22
CA VAL A 368 11.39 12.25 -1.89
C VAL A 368 10.82 11.56 -3.13
N TRP A 369 11.08 10.26 -3.22
CA TRP A 369 10.40 9.35 -4.15
C TRP A 369 9.63 8.28 -3.40
N TYR A 370 8.44 7.97 -3.91
CA TYR A 370 7.58 6.90 -3.40
C TYR A 370 7.71 5.68 -4.31
N VAL A 371 8.21 4.58 -3.75
CA VAL A 371 8.38 3.31 -4.47
C VAL A 371 7.40 2.30 -3.92
N GLY A 372 6.41 1.94 -4.72
CA GLY A 372 5.45 0.90 -4.39
C GLY A 372 5.89 -0.46 -4.87
N THR A 373 5.75 -1.49 -4.04
CA THR A 373 5.89 -2.88 -4.50
C THR A 373 4.49 -3.47 -4.69
N ALA A 374 4.25 -4.15 -5.81
CA ALA A 374 2.98 -4.77 -6.10
C ALA A 374 3.16 -6.20 -6.60
N ASN A 375 2.29 -7.09 -6.12
CA ASN A 375 2.20 -8.48 -6.59
C ASN A 375 1.09 -8.58 -7.64
N ARG A 376 1.25 -9.45 -8.64
CA ARG A 376 0.20 -9.75 -9.63
C ARG A 376 -0.53 -11.04 -9.27
N ASP A 377 -1.17 -11.06 -8.11
CA ASP A 377 -1.87 -12.24 -7.57
C ASP A 377 -3.35 -11.92 -7.34
N ASP A 378 -4.22 -12.95 -7.41
CA ASP A 378 -5.70 -12.82 -7.27
C ASP A 378 -6.14 -12.25 -5.90
N SER A 379 -5.27 -12.29 -4.89
CA SER A 379 -5.53 -11.78 -3.55
C SER A 379 -5.32 -10.27 -3.41
N THR A 380 -4.95 -9.58 -4.48
CA THR A 380 -4.60 -8.15 -4.47
C THR A 380 -5.55 -7.31 -5.32
N PHE A 381 -5.65 -6.02 -5.03
CA PHE A 381 -6.46 -5.11 -5.85
C PHE A 381 -5.73 -4.75 -7.14
N THR A 382 -6.46 -4.72 -8.24
CA THR A 382 -5.96 -4.14 -9.49
C THR A 382 -5.78 -2.63 -9.32
N ILE A 383 -4.58 -2.14 -9.59
CA ILE A 383 -4.27 -0.71 -9.62
C ILE A 383 -4.97 -0.08 -10.82
N THR A 384 -5.61 1.07 -10.65
CA THR A 384 -6.33 1.74 -11.74
C THR A 384 -5.43 2.58 -12.65
N ASP A 385 -5.93 2.89 -13.85
CA ASP A 385 -5.28 3.80 -14.80
C ASP A 385 -4.96 5.17 -14.18
N LYS A 386 -5.76 5.62 -13.21
CA LYS A 386 -5.52 6.87 -12.48
C LYS A 386 -4.13 6.86 -11.84
N VAL A 387 -3.70 5.75 -11.25
CA VAL A 387 -2.39 5.66 -10.61
C VAL A 387 -1.30 5.35 -11.64
N TYR A 388 -1.56 4.43 -12.58
CA TYR A 388 -0.59 4.07 -13.61
C TYR A 388 -0.18 5.22 -14.52
N ASP A 389 -1.10 6.12 -14.86
CA ASP A 389 -0.77 7.29 -15.67
C ASP A 389 0.21 8.22 -14.93
N ARG A 390 0.16 8.26 -13.58
CA ARG A 390 1.00 9.09 -12.71
C ARG A 390 2.34 8.44 -12.35
N ALA A 391 2.41 7.11 -12.25
CA ALA A 391 3.59 6.37 -11.78
C ALA A 391 4.40 5.70 -12.90
N ILE A 392 5.70 5.47 -12.73
CA ILE A 392 6.48 4.61 -13.65
C ILE A 392 6.45 3.17 -13.16
N THR A 393 5.92 2.26 -13.97
CA THR A 393 5.86 0.83 -13.64
C THR A 393 7.04 0.09 -14.23
N ILE A 394 7.77 -0.65 -13.40
CA ILE A 394 8.89 -1.50 -13.80
C ILE A 394 8.57 -2.93 -13.46
N TYR A 395 8.63 -3.81 -14.46
CA TYR A 395 8.41 -5.24 -14.31
C TYR A 395 9.70 -5.96 -13.94
N LEU A 396 9.68 -6.66 -12.81
CA LEU A 396 10.77 -7.50 -12.31
C LEU A 396 10.34 -8.97 -12.42
N ASN A 397 10.43 -9.51 -13.64
CA ASN A 397 9.98 -10.87 -13.96
C ASN A 397 11.12 -11.90 -14.00
N GLU A 398 12.36 -11.46 -14.19
CA GLU A 398 13.52 -12.33 -14.34
C GLU A 398 14.50 -12.15 -13.18
N ARG A 399 15.01 -13.27 -12.66
CA ARG A 399 16.17 -13.25 -11.76
C ARG A 399 17.42 -13.09 -12.59
N ALA A 400 18.21 -12.05 -12.33
CA ALA A 400 19.50 -11.90 -12.99
C ALA A 400 20.42 -13.07 -12.60
N LYS A 401 21.24 -13.51 -13.54
CA LYS A 401 22.25 -14.54 -13.29
C LYS A 401 23.30 -14.02 -12.32
N TYR A 402 23.82 -14.92 -11.49
CA TYR A 402 24.95 -14.63 -10.62
C TYR A 402 26.15 -14.16 -11.46
N PHE A 403 26.81 -13.09 -11.02
CA PHE A 403 28.10 -12.65 -11.53
C PHE A 403 28.95 -12.16 -10.36
N ASP A 404 30.27 -12.35 -10.46
CA ASP A 404 31.20 -11.84 -9.46
C ASP A 404 31.45 -10.36 -9.70
N ALA A 405 31.40 -9.55 -8.65
CA ALA A 405 31.45 -8.10 -8.73
C ALA A 405 32.51 -7.54 -7.78
N PRO A 406 33.30 -6.54 -8.22
CA PRO A 406 34.28 -5.91 -7.36
C PRO A 406 33.59 -5.19 -6.19
N TYR A 407 34.25 -5.18 -5.03
CA TYR A 407 33.79 -4.41 -3.88
C TYR A 407 33.69 -2.93 -4.27
N THR A 408 32.50 -2.36 -4.10
CA THR A 408 32.21 -0.96 -4.43
C THR A 408 31.65 -0.27 -3.20
N GLU A 409 32.09 0.95 -2.95
CA GLU A 409 31.63 1.77 -1.84
C GLU A 409 30.34 2.54 -2.19
N PRO A 410 29.50 2.88 -1.19
CA PRO A 410 28.32 3.70 -1.40
C PRO A 410 28.70 5.16 -1.72
N VAL A 411 27.87 5.82 -2.52
CA VAL A 411 28.08 7.18 -3.05
C VAL A 411 27.21 8.17 -2.28
N ASN A 412 27.73 9.36 -2.01
CA ASN A 412 26.96 10.42 -1.36
C ASN A 412 26.50 11.45 -2.40
N ILE A 413 25.22 11.41 -2.80
CA ILE A 413 24.69 12.28 -3.86
C ILE A 413 23.56 13.16 -3.32
N SER A 414 23.66 14.47 -3.57
CA SER A 414 22.58 15.41 -3.27
C SER A 414 21.47 15.35 -4.32
N TYR A 415 20.25 15.71 -3.92
CA TYR A 415 19.12 15.79 -4.84
C TYR A 415 19.41 16.73 -6.04
N ASP A 416 19.98 17.91 -5.77
CA ASP A 416 20.28 18.90 -6.79
C ASP A 416 21.30 18.40 -7.83
N TYR A 417 22.27 17.59 -7.42
CA TYR A 417 23.22 17.00 -8.35
C TYR A 417 22.54 15.97 -9.25
N LEU A 418 21.69 15.11 -8.68
CA LEU A 418 20.94 14.12 -9.45
C LEU A 418 20.01 14.81 -10.47
N GLU A 419 19.32 15.88 -10.07
CA GLU A 419 18.46 16.68 -10.96
C GLU A 419 19.25 17.34 -12.10
N LYS A 420 20.47 17.85 -11.81
CA LYS A 420 21.39 18.37 -12.82
C LYS A 420 21.81 17.29 -13.82
N LEU A 421 22.11 16.07 -13.36
CA LEU A 421 22.43 14.94 -14.24
C LEU A 421 21.27 14.64 -15.19
N PHE A 422 20.03 14.64 -14.70
CA PHE A 422 18.84 14.41 -15.53
C PHE A 422 18.62 15.54 -16.54
N SER A 423 18.80 16.79 -16.13
CA SER A 423 18.68 17.96 -17.02
C SER A 423 19.74 17.93 -18.12
N MET A 424 21.00 17.63 -17.79
CA MET A 424 22.08 17.47 -18.77
C MET A 424 21.81 16.31 -19.75
N ALA A 425 21.22 15.22 -19.28
CA ALA A 425 20.83 14.10 -20.14
C ALA A 425 19.74 14.50 -21.14
N ALA A 426 18.73 15.25 -20.68
CA ALA A 426 17.65 15.76 -21.53
C ALA A 426 18.16 16.69 -22.64
N GLU A 427 19.17 17.52 -22.35
CA GLU A 427 19.78 18.42 -23.33
C GLU A 427 20.69 17.70 -24.34
N LYS A 428 21.51 16.73 -23.86
CA LYS A 428 22.49 16.04 -24.71
C LYS A 428 21.88 14.98 -25.62
N HIS A 429 20.78 14.35 -25.20
CA HIS A 429 20.15 13.24 -25.91
C HIS A 429 18.66 13.51 -26.19
N PRO A 430 18.30 14.59 -26.92
CA PRO A 430 16.92 14.83 -27.28
C PRO A 430 16.39 13.70 -28.18
N ILE A 431 15.11 13.39 -28.04
CA ILE A 431 14.43 12.39 -28.86
C ILE A 431 14.48 12.80 -30.34
N SER A 432 14.78 11.85 -31.22
CA SER A 432 14.83 12.08 -32.65
C SER A 432 13.46 12.49 -33.19
N LEU A 433 13.42 13.48 -34.09
CA LEU A 433 12.18 13.89 -34.76
C LEU A 433 11.49 12.73 -35.48
N LYS A 434 12.28 11.78 -36.02
CA LYS A 434 11.76 10.57 -36.66
C LYS A 434 11.05 9.67 -35.66
N ALA A 435 11.57 9.54 -34.45
CA ALA A 435 10.98 8.72 -33.41
C ALA A 435 9.65 9.31 -32.91
N LEU A 436 9.58 10.64 -32.76
CA LEU A 436 8.34 11.35 -32.44
C LEU A 436 7.28 11.16 -33.55
N GLN A 437 7.65 11.33 -34.82
CA GLN A 437 6.72 11.11 -35.94
C GLN A 437 6.23 9.65 -36.02
N ASN A 438 7.09 8.68 -35.70
CA ASN A 438 6.70 7.28 -35.64
C ASN A 438 5.73 7.02 -34.47
N LEU A 439 5.96 7.68 -33.32
CA LEU A 439 5.08 7.60 -32.17
C LEU A 439 3.70 8.19 -32.46
N ASP A 440 3.63 9.32 -33.15
CA ASP A 440 2.36 9.94 -33.57
C ASP A 440 1.56 9.02 -34.50
N LYS A 441 2.24 8.31 -35.42
CA LYS A 441 1.58 7.31 -36.29
C LYS A 441 0.99 6.14 -35.49
N ILE A 442 1.67 5.72 -34.43
CA ILE A 442 1.16 4.68 -33.53
C ILE A 442 -0.04 5.22 -32.74
N ASP A 443 0.04 6.45 -32.23
CA ASP A 443 -1.06 7.08 -31.47
C ASP A 443 -2.34 7.16 -32.33
N VAL A 444 -2.23 7.65 -33.58
CA VAL A 444 -3.37 7.71 -34.51
C VAL A 444 -3.98 6.32 -34.72
N PHE A 445 -3.15 5.29 -34.96
CA PHE A 445 -3.64 3.93 -35.14
C PHE A 445 -4.33 3.38 -33.88
N ILE A 446 -3.76 3.61 -32.70
CA ILE A 446 -4.33 3.14 -31.44
C ILE A 446 -5.64 3.87 -31.12
N GLN A 447 -5.71 5.16 -31.43
CA GLN A 447 -6.91 5.97 -31.25
C GLN A 447 -8.05 5.52 -32.19
N ASP A 448 -7.74 5.23 -33.45
CA ASP A 448 -8.74 4.82 -34.43
C ASP A 448 -9.31 3.43 -34.12
N ASN A 449 -8.44 2.47 -33.80
CA ASN A 449 -8.83 1.07 -33.66
C ASN A 449 -9.25 0.68 -32.22
N PHE A 450 -8.57 1.22 -31.20
CA PHE A 450 -8.79 0.83 -29.80
C PHE A 450 -9.48 1.91 -28.96
N LYS A 451 -9.70 3.11 -29.52
CA LYS A 451 -10.26 4.27 -28.79
C LYS A 451 -9.47 4.67 -27.55
N ILE A 452 -8.17 4.36 -27.55
CA ILE A 452 -7.20 4.76 -26.52
C ILE A 452 -6.31 5.83 -27.15
N ALA A 453 -6.09 6.95 -26.47
CA ALA A 453 -5.21 8.02 -26.93
C ALA A 453 -4.06 8.26 -25.96
N PHE A 454 -2.93 8.75 -26.48
CA PHE A 454 -1.80 9.13 -25.64
C PHE A 454 -2.12 10.44 -24.92
N GLY A 455 -2.37 10.36 -23.63
CA GLY A 455 -2.54 11.57 -22.82
C GLY A 455 -1.27 12.43 -22.83
N ASN A 456 -1.43 13.75 -22.75
CA ASN A 456 -0.31 14.72 -22.68
C ASN A 456 0.74 14.36 -21.61
N ARG A 457 0.28 13.75 -20.50
CA ARG A 457 1.14 13.24 -19.43
C ARG A 457 2.11 12.17 -19.91
N ILE A 458 1.62 11.19 -20.66
CA ILE A 458 2.44 10.08 -21.16
C ILE A 458 3.50 10.64 -22.11
N LEU A 459 3.13 11.56 -23.00
CA LEU A 459 4.08 12.22 -23.91
C LEU A 459 5.14 13.01 -23.14
N LYS A 460 4.76 13.77 -22.10
CA LYS A 460 5.72 14.46 -21.23
C LYS A 460 6.68 13.47 -20.55
N GLN A 461 6.15 12.36 -20.04
CA GLN A 461 6.96 11.32 -19.40
C GLN A 461 7.95 10.69 -20.38
N ILE A 462 7.52 10.39 -21.62
CA ILE A 462 8.40 9.85 -22.67
C ILE A 462 9.54 10.81 -22.98
N ARG A 463 9.25 12.11 -23.09
CA ARG A 463 10.25 13.16 -23.36
C ARG A 463 11.31 13.31 -22.26
N ILE A 464 10.99 12.94 -21.03
CA ILE A 464 11.92 12.99 -19.89
C ILE A 464 12.66 11.64 -19.74
N PHE A 465 11.93 10.53 -19.87
CA PHE A 465 12.44 9.18 -19.64
C PHE A 465 13.51 8.78 -20.67
N VAL A 466 13.21 8.94 -21.96
CA VAL A 466 14.05 8.40 -23.04
C VAL A 466 15.46 9.03 -23.04
N PRO A 467 15.63 10.35 -22.93
CA PRO A 467 16.97 10.95 -22.87
C PRO A 467 17.82 10.45 -21.70
N VAL A 468 17.22 10.30 -20.51
CA VAL A 468 17.92 9.78 -19.32
C VAL A 468 18.29 8.31 -19.51
N TYR A 469 17.40 7.52 -20.10
CA TYR A 469 17.67 6.11 -20.39
C TYR A 469 18.82 5.92 -21.40
N VAL A 470 18.89 6.78 -22.42
CA VAL A 470 20.00 6.82 -23.40
C VAL A 470 21.29 7.29 -22.72
N ALA A 471 21.22 8.30 -21.86
CA ALA A 471 22.37 8.78 -21.11
C ALA A 471 22.95 7.74 -20.14
N CYS A 472 22.18 6.72 -19.73
CA CYS A 472 22.67 5.55 -18.98
C CYS A 472 23.42 4.53 -19.85
N GLY A 473 23.50 4.72 -21.18
CA GLY A 473 24.21 3.86 -22.12
C GLY A 473 23.33 2.91 -22.95
N ASN A 474 22.01 3.11 -22.97
CA ASN A 474 21.07 2.28 -23.74
C ASN A 474 20.60 2.99 -25.02
N THR A 475 19.77 2.32 -25.81
CA THR A 475 19.26 2.86 -27.08
C THR A 475 17.92 3.60 -26.92
N GLU A 476 17.69 4.57 -27.80
CA GLU A 476 16.43 5.34 -27.85
C GLU A 476 15.22 4.43 -28.11
N THR A 477 15.37 3.47 -29.01
CA THR A 477 14.32 2.52 -29.39
C THR A 477 13.88 1.63 -28.23
N GLU A 478 14.82 1.18 -27.39
CA GLU A 478 14.50 0.38 -26.20
C GLU A 478 13.78 1.23 -25.14
N GLY A 479 14.16 2.50 -24.98
CA GLY A 479 13.48 3.41 -24.05
C GLY A 479 12.02 3.67 -24.46
N LEU A 480 11.79 3.88 -25.76
CA LEU A 480 10.43 4.05 -26.32
C LEU A 480 9.61 2.76 -26.21
N ASP A 481 10.21 1.60 -26.49
CA ASP A 481 9.59 0.29 -26.34
C ASP A 481 9.07 0.07 -24.93
N PHE A 482 9.92 0.31 -23.93
CA PHE A 482 9.55 0.17 -22.52
C PHE A 482 8.39 1.11 -22.14
N MET A 483 8.43 2.38 -22.56
CA MET A 483 7.38 3.34 -22.23
C MET A 483 6.05 3.00 -22.89
N ILE A 484 6.06 2.57 -24.16
CA ILE A 484 4.83 2.17 -24.86
C ILE A 484 4.25 0.90 -24.24
N CYS A 485 5.08 -0.08 -23.94
CA CYS A 485 4.64 -1.32 -23.29
C CYS A 485 3.99 -1.06 -21.93
N THR A 486 4.62 -0.26 -21.07
CA THR A 486 4.16 -0.06 -19.69
C THR A 486 2.98 0.89 -19.57
N LYS A 487 2.89 1.93 -20.43
CA LYS A 487 1.89 2.99 -20.32
C LYS A 487 0.68 2.82 -21.21
N ILE A 488 0.85 2.27 -22.39
CA ILE A 488 -0.19 2.23 -23.41
C ILE A 488 -0.72 0.80 -23.52
N LEU A 489 0.16 -0.17 -23.80
CA LEU A 489 -0.26 -1.53 -24.06
C LEU A 489 -0.90 -2.19 -22.83
N LYS A 490 -0.53 -1.77 -21.62
CA LYS A 490 -1.19 -2.23 -20.38
C LYS A 490 -2.70 -1.99 -20.39
N LYS A 491 -3.16 -0.86 -20.97
CA LYS A 491 -4.60 -0.52 -21.05
C LYS A 491 -5.39 -1.51 -21.90
N PHE A 492 -4.72 -2.36 -22.68
CA PHE A 492 -5.34 -3.35 -23.52
C PHE A 492 -5.81 -4.57 -22.70
N GLU A 493 -5.27 -4.80 -21.50
CA GLU A 493 -5.74 -5.86 -20.59
C GLU A 493 -7.23 -5.68 -20.20
N ALA A 494 -7.71 -4.43 -20.17
CA ALA A 494 -9.11 -4.12 -19.87
C ALA A 494 -10.04 -4.23 -21.08
N LEU A 495 -9.50 -4.41 -22.29
CA LEU A 495 -10.29 -4.53 -23.51
C LEU A 495 -10.76 -5.97 -23.74
N ASN A 496 -11.85 -6.13 -24.49
CA ASN A 496 -12.32 -7.45 -24.92
C ASN A 496 -11.42 -8.00 -26.04
N LEU A 497 -10.30 -8.60 -25.63
CA LEU A 497 -9.25 -9.13 -26.51
C LEU A 497 -9.73 -10.09 -27.63
N PRO A 498 -10.76 -10.96 -27.43
CA PRO A 498 -11.17 -11.90 -28.48
C PRO A 498 -11.66 -11.24 -29.77
N PHE A 499 -12.20 -10.02 -29.70
CA PHE A 499 -12.72 -9.30 -30.87
C PHE A 499 -11.67 -8.46 -31.60
N LEU A 500 -10.47 -8.29 -31.04
CA LEU A 500 -9.46 -7.34 -31.51
C LEU A 500 -8.20 -8.01 -32.07
N ARG A 501 -8.25 -9.32 -32.38
CA ARG A 501 -7.06 -10.06 -32.83
C ARG A 501 -6.44 -9.50 -34.10
N LYS A 502 -7.28 -9.11 -35.07
CA LYS A 502 -6.82 -8.59 -36.36
C LYS A 502 -6.11 -7.24 -36.17
N GLU A 503 -6.69 -6.38 -35.36
CA GLU A 503 -6.16 -5.05 -35.03
C GLU A 503 -4.83 -5.16 -34.26
N LEU A 504 -4.71 -6.16 -33.37
CA LEU A 504 -3.46 -6.44 -32.65
C LEU A 504 -2.35 -6.95 -33.60
N GLU A 505 -2.68 -7.82 -34.56
CA GLU A 505 -1.72 -8.27 -35.59
C GLU A 505 -1.29 -7.12 -36.51
N GLU A 506 -2.22 -6.25 -36.91
CA GLU A 506 -1.95 -5.04 -37.68
C GLU A 506 -1.04 -4.08 -36.90
N LEU A 507 -1.25 -3.91 -35.59
CA LEU A 507 -0.38 -3.11 -34.72
C LEU A 507 1.05 -3.66 -34.66
N ILE A 508 1.22 -4.98 -34.52
CA ILE A 508 2.55 -5.62 -34.52
C ILE A 508 3.26 -5.34 -35.85
N SER A 509 2.55 -5.49 -36.98
CA SER A 509 3.09 -5.23 -38.31
C SER A 509 3.50 -3.75 -38.48
N LEU A 510 2.68 -2.83 -37.98
CA LEU A 510 2.98 -1.40 -38.00
C LEU A 510 4.25 -1.06 -37.19
N ILE A 511 4.37 -1.58 -35.97
CA ILE A 511 5.54 -1.38 -35.11
C ILE A 511 6.82 -1.88 -35.82
N GLN A 512 6.77 -3.10 -36.37
CA GLN A 512 7.89 -3.69 -37.11
C GLN A 512 8.27 -2.88 -38.36
N LYS A 513 7.29 -2.27 -39.05
CA LYS A 513 7.54 -1.42 -40.23
C LYS A 513 8.18 -0.09 -39.85
N LEU A 514 7.80 0.50 -38.72
CA LEU A 514 8.27 1.83 -38.30
C LEU A 514 9.66 1.78 -37.65
N PHE A 515 9.93 0.76 -36.83
CA PHE A 515 11.16 0.68 -36.02
C PHE A 515 12.13 -0.43 -36.46
N GLY A 516 11.70 -1.35 -37.31
CA GLY A 516 12.49 -2.49 -37.77
C GLY A 516 12.12 -3.80 -37.07
N LYS A 517 12.55 -4.94 -37.63
CA LYS A 517 12.16 -6.29 -37.16
C LYS A 517 12.78 -6.67 -35.82
N ASP A 518 13.94 -6.11 -35.48
CA ASP A 518 14.69 -6.41 -34.26
C ASP A 518 14.48 -5.36 -33.15
N ALA A 519 13.65 -4.34 -33.41
CA ALA A 519 13.29 -3.32 -32.43
C ALA A 519 11.93 -3.64 -31.78
N PHE A 520 11.66 -3.04 -30.62
CA PHE A 520 10.40 -3.19 -29.88
C PHE A 520 10.12 -4.61 -29.36
N THR A 521 11.15 -5.29 -28.85
CA THR A 521 11.02 -6.68 -28.37
C THR A 521 10.05 -6.83 -27.20
N GLU A 522 10.00 -5.87 -26.27
CA GLU A 522 9.14 -5.95 -25.08
C GLU A 522 7.67 -5.77 -25.47
N SER A 523 7.36 -4.73 -26.24
CA SER A 523 6.00 -4.46 -26.73
C SER A 523 5.46 -5.59 -27.61
N ILE A 524 6.29 -6.12 -28.52
CA ILE A 524 5.88 -7.22 -29.40
C ILE A 524 5.65 -8.51 -28.58
N ALA A 525 6.52 -8.82 -27.61
CA ALA A 525 6.31 -9.97 -26.73
C ALA A 525 4.99 -9.84 -25.96
N TYR A 526 4.73 -8.66 -25.41
CA TYR A 526 3.51 -8.37 -24.67
C TYR A 526 2.25 -8.50 -25.54
N LEU A 527 2.25 -7.94 -26.75
CA LEU A 527 1.13 -8.06 -27.70
C LEU A 527 0.88 -9.52 -28.12
N ARG A 528 1.95 -10.31 -28.30
CA ARG A 528 1.83 -11.75 -28.59
C ARG A 528 1.23 -12.52 -27.42
N ASP A 529 1.58 -12.17 -26.19
CA ASP A 529 0.99 -12.81 -25.01
C ASP A 529 -0.49 -12.44 -24.85
N LEU A 530 -0.88 -11.20 -25.13
CA LEU A 530 -2.29 -10.81 -25.23
C LEU A 530 -3.05 -11.59 -26.32
N LEU A 531 -2.44 -11.80 -27.50
CA LEU A 531 -3.03 -12.60 -28.57
C LEU A 531 -3.22 -14.08 -28.16
N LYS A 532 -2.29 -14.65 -27.39
CA LYS A 532 -2.45 -16.01 -26.84
C LYS A 532 -3.60 -16.07 -25.84
N MET A 533 -3.74 -15.08 -24.97
CA MET A 533 -4.84 -15.00 -24.00
C MET A 533 -6.20 -14.80 -24.69
N ALA A 534 -6.24 -14.02 -25.78
CA ALA A 534 -7.42 -13.88 -26.63
C ALA A 534 -7.77 -15.18 -27.37
N GLY A 535 -6.76 -16.05 -27.55
CA GLY A 535 -6.70 -17.32 -28.25
C GLY A 535 -7.46 -18.46 -27.60
N ALA A 536 -7.31 -18.55 -26.27
CA ALA A 536 -7.91 -19.54 -25.38
C ALA A 536 -9.34 -19.16 -24.99
#